data_AF-A0A7C5CPH4-F1
#
_entry.id   AF-A0A7C5CPH4-F1
#
_cell.length_a   1.000
_cell.length_b   1.000
_cell.length_c   1.000
_cell.angle_alpha   90.00
_cell.angle_beta   90.00
_cell.angle_gamma   90.00
#
_symmetry.space_group_name_H-M   'P 1'
#
loop_
_entity.id
_entity.type
_entity.pdbx_description
1 polymer ?
#
loop_
_entity_poly.entity_id
_entity_poly.type
_entity_poly.pdbx_seq_one_letter_code
_entity_poly.pdbx_strand_id
1 'polypeptide(L)'
;VHLENELCDVLSLQEGRCGWPLRDVMRRIAEEGSGVIIVLRQIKDTDDLLRELNSFAENHIPQSTTKTSPKDLKTYGIGAQILNDLGVKKMRVMSAPKRFHGIGGFGLEIVDYVQS
;
A
#
# COMPACT_ATOMS: atom_id res chain seq x y z
N VAL A 1 -0.60 4.51 -2.18
CA VAL A 1 -1.20 3.36 -2.88
C VAL A 1 -1.07 2.17 -1.97
N HIS A 2 -2.19 1.53 -1.66
CA HIS A 2 -2.33 0.42 -0.73
C HIS A 2 -2.76 -0.83 -1.50
N LEU A 3 -2.16 -1.97 -1.20
CA LEU A 3 -2.63 -3.26 -1.68
C LEU A 3 -3.57 -3.81 -0.62
N GLU A 4 -4.79 -4.16 -1.04
CA GLU A 4 -5.80 -4.72 -0.14
C GLU A 4 -5.26 -5.91 0.65
N ASN A 5 -5.51 -5.90 1.95
CA ASN A 5 -5.35 -7.04 2.84
C ASN A 5 -6.59 -7.15 3.72
N GLU A 6 -7.48 -8.08 3.43
CA GLU A 6 -8.77 -8.24 4.08
C GLU A 6 -8.64 -8.48 5.60
N LEU A 7 -7.63 -9.25 6.00
CA LEU A 7 -7.34 -9.58 7.40
C LEU A 7 -6.89 -8.35 8.20
N CYS A 8 -6.00 -7.53 7.63
CA CYS A 8 -5.53 -6.31 8.28
C CYS A 8 -6.56 -5.17 8.19
N ASP A 9 -7.18 -4.97 7.02
CA ASP A 9 -7.98 -3.79 6.71
C ASP A 9 -9.40 -3.88 7.30
N VAL A 10 -10.02 -5.06 7.24
CA VAL A 10 -11.41 -5.28 7.68
C VAL A 10 -11.44 -5.87 9.09
N LEU A 11 -10.68 -6.93 9.33
CA LEU A 11 -10.68 -7.62 10.63
C LEU A 11 -9.75 -6.96 11.66
N SER A 12 -9.00 -5.92 11.28
CA SER A 12 -8.12 -5.16 12.17
C SER A 12 -7.09 -6.03 12.90
N LEU A 13 -6.60 -7.09 12.25
CA LEU A 13 -5.48 -7.86 12.78
C LEU A 13 -4.26 -6.94 12.87
N GLN A 14 -3.73 -6.74 14.08
CA GLN A 14 -2.59 -5.86 14.34
C GLN A 14 -1.38 -6.68 14.70
N GLU A 15 -0.61 -7.04 13.69
CA GLU A 15 0.70 -7.67 13.87
C GLU A 15 1.72 -6.93 13.01
N GLY A 16 3.02 -7.11 13.27
CA GLY A 16 4.11 -6.45 12.53
C GLY A 16 4.15 -6.75 11.02
N ARG A 17 3.20 -7.56 10.52
CA ARG A 17 2.95 -7.87 9.11
C ARG A 17 2.03 -6.85 8.43
N CYS A 18 1.05 -6.33 9.18
CA CYS A 18 0.11 -5.35 8.66
C CYS A 18 0.86 -4.00 8.60
N GLY A 19 0.79 -3.34 7.45
CA GLY A 19 1.33 -2.00 7.28
C GLY A 19 0.59 -0.99 8.16
N TRP A 20 0.64 0.29 7.81
CA TRP A 20 -0.16 1.28 8.51
C TRP A 20 -1.64 0.93 8.41
N PRO A 21 -2.38 0.88 9.55
CA PRO A 21 -3.80 0.57 9.51
C PRO A 21 -4.52 1.56 8.60
N LEU A 22 -5.33 1.04 7.67
CA LEU A 22 -6.05 1.88 6.70
C LEU A 22 -6.90 2.95 7.38
N ARG A 23 -7.46 2.64 8.56
CA ARG A 23 -8.21 3.58 9.40
C ARG A 23 -7.35 4.78 9.85
N ASP A 24 -6.10 4.56 10.19
CA ASP A 24 -5.19 5.62 10.63
C ASP A 24 -4.78 6.51 9.45
N VAL A 25 -4.54 5.91 8.29
CA VAL A 25 -4.27 6.64 7.04
C VAL A 25 -5.47 7.50 6.63
N MET A 26 -6.68 6.96 6.69
CA MET A 26 -7.92 7.71 6.42
C MET A 26 -8.08 8.90 7.37
N ARG A 27 -7.83 8.72 8.67
CA ARG A 27 -7.89 9.80 9.66
C ARG A 27 -6.86 10.89 9.33
N ARG A 28 -5.61 10.52 9.04
CA ARG A 28 -4.56 11.48 8.71
C ARG A 28 -4.89 12.28 7.45
N ILE A 29 -5.42 11.64 6.41
CA ILE A 29 -5.83 12.35 5.18
C ILE A 29 -7.00 13.31 5.47
N ALA A 30 -7.93 12.94 6.34
CA ALA A 30 -9.01 13.82 6.76
C ALA A 30 -8.48 15.06 7.52
N GLU A 31 -7.46 14.89 8.37
CA GLU A 31 -6.80 16.00 9.10
C GLU A 31 -6.08 16.98 8.16
N GLU A 32 -5.49 16.49 7.06
CA GLU A 32 -4.86 17.33 6.04
C GLU A 32 -5.89 18.04 5.12
N GLY A 33 -7.18 17.69 5.24
CA GLY A 33 -8.30 18.28 4.49
C GLY A 33 -8.38 17.87 3.02
N SER A 34 -7.34 17.25 2.47
CA SER A 34 -7.32 16.72 1.10
C SER A 34 -6.30 15.59 0.95
N GLY A 35 -6.64 14.60 0.14
CA GLY A 35 -5.72 13.51 -0.19
C GLY A 35 -6.40 12.41 -1.01
N VAL A 36 -5.60 11.46 -1.46
CA VAL A 36 -6.06 10.33 -2.27
C VAL A 36 -5.57 9.04 -1.63
N ILE A 37 -6.50 8.11 -1.39
CA ILE A 37 -6.20 6.72 -1.07
C ILE A 37 -6.58 5.88 -2.28
N ILE A 38 -5.61 5.13 -2.79
CA ILE A 38 -5.84 4.13 -3.83
C ILE A 38 -5.69 2.78 -3.18
N VAL A 39 -6.77 2.00 -3.15
CA VAL A 39 -6.78 0.60 -2.72
C VAL A 39 -6.83 -0.28 -3.97
N LEU A 40 -5.77 -1.02 -4.21
CA LEU A 40 -5.67 -1.96 -5.32
C LEU A 40 -6.03 -3.35 -4.81
N ARG A 41 -7.14 -3.88 -5.34
CA ARG A 41 -7.63 -5.21 -5.02
C ARG A 41 -6.63 -6.28 -5.43
N GLN A 42 -6.41 -7.25 -4.54
CA GLN A 42 -5.70 -8.47 -4.89
C GLN A 42 -6.71 -9.56 -5.21
N ILE A 43 -6.51 -10.24 -6.34
CA ILE A 43 -7.26 -11.47 -6.62
C ILE A 43 -6.59 -12.57 -5.80
N LYS A 44 -7.28 -13.02 -4.76
CA LYS A 44 -6.93 -14.16 -3.91
C LYS A 44 -8.07 -15.17 -4.01
N ASP A 45 -7.74 -16.45 -4.04
CA ASP A 45 -8.72 -17.51 -3.85
C ASP A 45 -8.91 -17.82 -2.35
N THR A 46 -9.84 -18.73 -2.05
CA THR A 46 -10.13 -19.12 -0.67
C THR A 46 -8.93 -19.80 0.00
N ASP A 47 -8.14 -20.56 -0.75
CA ASP A 47 -6.98 -21.26 -0.22
C ASP A 47 -5.86 -20.28 0.16
N ASP A 48 -5.67 -19.22 -0.63
CA ASP A 48 -4.74 -18.13 -0.34
C ASP A 48 -5.11 -17.41 0.96
N LEU A 49 -6.39 -17.07 1.14
CA LEU A 49 -6.86 -16.43 2.36
C LEU A 49 -6.69 -17.34 3.59
N LEU A 50 -7.00 -18.63 3.46
CA LEU A 50 -6.81 -19.62 4.53
C LEU A 50 -5.33 -19.79 4.89
N ARG A 51 -4.44 -19.85 3.90
CA ARG A 51 -2.99 -19.90 4.11
C ARG A 51 -2.49 -18.67 4.85
N GLU A 52 -2.95 -17.48 4.44
CA GLU A 52 -2.60 -16.23 5.10
C GLU A 52 -3.06 -16.25 6.56
N LEU A 53 -4.32 -16.60 6.82
CA LEU A 53 -4.87 -16.68 8.17
C LEU A 53 -4.14 -17.70 9.06
N ASN A 54 -3.77 -18.87 8.54
CA ASN A 54 -2.99 -19.86 9.29
C ASN A 54 -1.59 -19.33 9.61
N SER A 55 -0.96 -18.60 8.68
CA SER A 55 0.32 -17.95 8.96
C SER A 55 0.22 -16.95 10.11
N PHE A 56 -0.92 -16.23 10.20
CA PHE A 56 -1.23 -15.34 11.34
C PHE A 56 -1.19 -16.12 12.66
N ALA A 57 -1.96 -17.21 12.74
CA ALA A 57 -2.03 -18.06 13.94
C ALA A 57 -0.68 -18.66 14.37
N GLU A 58 0.18 -19.02 13.41
CA GLU A 58 1.47 -19.66 13.69
C GLU A 58 2.60 -18.68 14.06
N ASN A 59 2.37 -17.37 14.03
CA ASN A 59 3.44 -16.34 14.12
C ASN A 59 4.57 -16.52 13.08
N HIS A 60 4.31 -17.25 11.99
CA HIS A 60 5.25 -17.40 10.89
C HIS A 60 5.28 -16.11 10.08
N ILE A 61 6.27 -15.26 10.35
CA ILE A 61 6.56 -14.09 9.50
C ILE A 61 7.23 -14.63 8.23
N PRO A 62 6.58 -14.56 7.05
CA PRO A 62 7.27 -14.89 5.81
C PRO A 62 8.47 -13.95 5.68
N GLN A 63 9.65 -14.47 5.34
CA GLN A 63 10.80 -13.60 5.08
C GLN A 63 10.43 -12.59 4.01
N SER A 64 10.30 -11.32 4.41
CA SER A 64 10.14 -10.21 3.47
C SER A 64 11.40 -10.14 2.62
N THR A 65 11.34 -10.67 1.41
CA THR A 65 12.44 -10.50 0.47
C THR A 65 12.53 -9.01 0.16
N THR A 66 13.65 -8.39 0.51
CA THR A 66 13.92 -6.96 0.30
C THR A 66 13.93 -6.53 -1.18
N LYS A 67 13.67 -7.47 -2.10
CA LYS A 67 13.64 -7.24 -3.55
C LYS A 67 12.21 -6.93 -3.98
N THR A 68 12.04 -5.79 -4.64
CA THR A 68 10.80 -5.45 -5.35
C THR A 68 10.48 -6.53 -6.37
N SER A 69 9.32 -7.19 -6.23
CA SER A 69 8.88 -8.20 -7.18
C SER A 69 8.33 -7.57 -8.46
N PRO A 70 8.29 -8.29 -9.59
CA PRO A 70 7.60 -7.82 -10.80
C PRO A 70 6.12 -7.47 -10.56
N LYS A 71 5.47 -8.17 -9.62
CA LYS A 71 4.08 -7.90 -9.21
C LYS A 71 3.97 -6.54 -8.50
N ASP A 72 4.96 -6.17 -7.70
CA ASP A 72 5.02 -4.85 -7.05
C ASP A 72 5.23 -3.74 -8.07
N LEU A 73 6.13 -3.93 -9.05
CA LEU A 73 6.35 -2.96 -10.12
C LEU A 73 5.08 -2.70 -10.94
N LYS A 74 4.34 -3.77 -11.29
CA LYS A 74 3.04 -3.64 -11.97
C LYS A 74 2.03 -2.87 -11.13
N THR A 75 1.97 -3.15 -9.84
CA THR A 75 1.09 -2.46 -8.89
C THR A 75 1.41 -0.96 -8.82
N TYR A 76 2.69 -0.60 -8.76
CA TYR A 76 3.12 0.80 -8.76
C TYR A 76 2.78 1.51 -10.07
N GLY A 77 2.93 0.84 -11.22
CA GLY A 77 2.55 1.40 -12.52
C GLY A 77 1.06 1.72 -12.59
N ILE A 78 0.20 0.80 -12.14
CA ILE A 78 -1.26 1.03 -12.08
C ILE A 78 -1.59 2.19 -11.14
N GLY A 79 -1.00 2.21 -9.93
CA GLY A 79 -1.20 3.29 -8.98
C GLY A 79 -0.76 4.66 -9.52
N ALA A 80 0.35 4.70 -10.26
CA ALA A 80 0.85 5.92 -10.88
C ALA A 80 -0.06 6.43 -12.01
N GLN A 81 -0.60 5.53 -12.84
CA GLN A 81 -1.57 5.90 -13.88
C GLN A 81 -2.85 6.48 -13.27
N ILE A 82 -3.41 5.83 -12.25
CA ILE A 82 -4.61 6.33 -11.54
C ILE A 82 -4.36 7.72 -10.96
N LEU A 83 -3.21 7.93 -10.30
CA LEU A 83 -2.86 9.25 -9.75
C LEU A 83 -2.78 10.33 -10.84
N ASN A 84 -2.14 10.02 -11.96
CA ASN A 84 -2.06 10.93 -13.09
C ASN A 84 -3.44 11.24 -13.70
N ASP A 85 -4.31 10.24 -13.83
CA ASP A 85 -5.68 10.40 -14.32
C ASP A 85 -6.55 11.25 -13.38
N LEU A 86 -6.28 11.19 -12.07
CA LEU A 86 -6.87 12.08 -11.06
C LEU A 86 -6.27 13.50 -11.07
N GLY A 87 -5.30 13.77 -11.95
CA GLY A 87 -4.64 15.06 -12.07
C GLY A 87 -3.57 15.35 -11.01
N VAL A 88 -3.18 14.34 -10.22
CA VAL A 88 -2.08 14.47 -9.26
C VAL A 88 -0.78 14.59 -10.03
N LYS A 89 0.07 15.55 -9.63
CA LYS A 89 1.42 15.76 -10.22
C LYS A 89 2.50 15.79 -9.16
N LYS A 90 2.26 16.58 -8.10
CA LYS A 90 3.13 16.67 -6.93
C LYS A 90 2.39 16.17 -5.71
N MET A 91 3.00 15.29 -4.94
CA MET A 91 2.35 14.70 -3.76
C MET A 91 3.32 14.45 -2.62
N ARG A 92 2.78 14.53 -1.40
CA ARG A 92 3.43 14.00 -0.20
C ARG A 92 2.91 12.59 0.01
N VAL A 93 3.80 11.63 0.28
CA VAL A 93 3.42 10.22 0.36
C VAL A 93 3.50 9.69 1.78
N MET A 94 2.48 8.93 2.18
CA MET A 94 2.46 8.12 3.39
C MET A 94 2.91 6.70 3.04
N SER A 95 4.20 6.42 3.19
CA SER A 95 4.81 5.13 2.87
C SER A 95 6.15 4.99 3.57
N ALA A 96 6.60 3.75 3.82
CA ALA A 96 8.00 3.49 4.09
C ALA A 96 8.87 4.09 2.96
N PRO A 97 10.01 4.73 3.27
CA PRO A 97 10.88 5.34 2.28
C PRO A 97 11.43 4.24 1.36
N LYS A 98 10.91 4.18 0.13
CA LYS A 98 11.39 3.30 -0.94
C LYS A 98 11.87 4.15 -2.09
N ARG A 99 12.92 3.70 -2.77
CA ARG A 99 13.32 4.32 -4.05
C ARG A 99 12.31 3.95 -5.12
N PHE A 100 11.34 4.82 -5.34
CA PHE A 100 10.43 4.72 -6.49
C PHE A 100 11.21 5.15 -7.74
N HIS A 101 11.78 4.18 -8.45
CA HIS A 101 12.35 4.42 -9.77
C HIS A 101 11.22 4.43 -10.80
N GLY A 102 11.18 5.41 -11.70
CA GLY A 102 10.24 5.45 -12.82
C GLY A 102 8.92 6.22 -12.61
N ILE A 103 8.66 6.73 -11.40
CA ILE A 103 7.48 7.59 -11.10
C ILE A 103 7.46 8.85 -11.98
N GLY A 104 8.62 9.47 -12.24
CA GLY A 104 8.72 10.62 -13.13
C GLY A 104 8.26 10.33 -14.57
N GLY A 105 8.33 9.07 -15.02
CA GLY A 105 7.80 8.66 -16.33
C GLY A 105 6.27 8.70 -16.43
N PHE A 106 5.58 8.79 -15.29
CA PHE A 106 4.13 8.99 -15.20
C PHE A 106 3.74 10.45 -14.95
N GLY A 107 4.69 11.40 -15.01
CA GLY A 107 4.42 12.81 -14.72
C GLY A 107 4.22 13.12 -13.24
N LEU A 108 4.66 12.22 -12.36
CA LEU A 108 4.49 12.30 -10.92
C LEU A 108 5.81 12.65 -10.21
N GLU A 109 5.72 13.45 -9.15
CA GLU A 109 6.82 13.92 -8.32
C GLU A 109 6.46 13.75 -6.83
N ILE A 110 7.32 13.05 -6.08
CA ILE A 110 7.21 12.97 -4.63
C ILE A 110 7.97 14.15 -4.05
N VAL A 111 7.25 15.06 -3.39
CA VAL A 111 7.84 16.28 -2.80
C VAL A 111 8.16 16.12 -1.31
N ASP A 112 7.54 15.15 -0.64
CA ASP A 112 7.78 14.86 0.78
C ASP A 112 7.32 13.44 1.17
N TYR A 113 7.84 12.94 2.30
CA TYR A 113 7.39 11.71 2.94
C TYR A 113 6.79 12.03 4.29
N VAL A 114 5.48 11.78 4.43
CA VAL A 114 4.76 11.99 5.68
C VAL A 114 4.99 10.77 6.56
N GLN A 115 5.51 10.98 7.77
CA GLN A 115 5.64 9.95 8.79
C GLN A 115 4.35 9.85 9.62
N SER A 116 4.11 8.65 10.15
CA SER A 116 3.06 8.34 11.12
C SER A 116 3.28 9.08 12.43
#